data_AF-A0A350UCT6-F1
#
_entry.id   AF-A0A350UCT6-F1
#
_cell.length_a   1.000
_cell.length_b   1.000
_cell.length_c   1.000
_cell.angle_alpha   90.00
_cell.angle_beta   90.00
_cell.angle_gamma   90.00
#
_symmetry.space_group_name_H-M   'P 1'
#
loop_
_entity.id
_entity.type
_entity.pdbx_description
1 polymer ?
#
loop_
_entity_poly.entity_id
_entity_poly.type
_entity_poly.pdbx_seq_one_letter_code
_entity_poly.pdbx_strand_id
1 'polypeptide(L)' 'MTATTPEQSPHIKIWWEDLEIGQVRDLGSVSPTKEAIIAFASQFDPQPFHLSEEGGKASVFGALSASGWHT' A
#
# COMPACT_ATOMS: atom_id res chain seq x y z
N MET A 1 17.94 -21.98 -19.39
CA MET A 1 16.84 -21.51 -18.52
C MET A 1 15.56 -21.69 -19.30
N THR A 2 14.62 -22.51 -18.81
CA THR A 2 13.34 -22.74 -19.48
C THR A 2 12.36 -21.70 -18.98
N ALA A 3 11.73 -20.94 -19.88
CA ALA A 3 10.68 -20.00 -19.49
C ALA A 3 9.49 -20.77 -18.91
N THR A 4 8.95 -20.30 -17.78
CA THR A 4 7.74 -20.84 -17.18
C THR A 4 6.52 -20.48 -18.03
N THR A 5 5.61 -21.42 -18.26
CA THR A 5 4.38 -21.17 -19.03
C THR A 5 3.20 -20.80 -18.12
N PRO A 6 2.11 -20.19 -18.66
CA PRO A 6 0.89 -19.92 -17.90
C PRO A 6 0.32 -21.14 -17.18
N GLU A 7 0.36 -22.32 -17.81
CA GLU A 7 -0.10 -23.58 -17.20
C GLU A 7 0.75 -24.00 -16.00
N GLN A 8 2.01 -23.59 -15.96
CA GLN A 8 2.96 -23.87 -14.89
C GLN A 8 2.93 -22.80 -13.78
N SER A 9 2.17 -21.71 -13.95
CA SER A 9 2.08 -20.61 -12.98
C SER A 9 0.67 -20.03 -12.92
N PRO A 10 -0.30 -20.75 -12.31
CA PRO A 10 -1.70 -20.35 -12.29
C PRO A 10 -1.98 -19.03 -11.53
N HIS A 11 -1.01 -18.52 -10.77
CA HIS A 11 -1.11 -17.26 -10.04
C HIS A 11 -0.66 -16.04 -10.86
N ILE A 12 0.11 -16.26 -11.95
CA ILE A 12 0.56 -15.18 -12.84
C ILE A 12 -0.51 -14.96 -13.89
N LYS A 13 -1.20 -13.82 -13.80
CA LYS A 13 -2.31 -13.48 -14.68
C LYS A 13 -1.94 -12.57 -15.85
N ILE A 14 -0.78 -11.94 -15.80
CA ILE A 14 -0.34 -10.93 -16.78
C ILE A 14 1.12 -11.22 -17.10
N TRP A 15 1.41 -11.43 -18.39
CA TRP A 15 2.74 -11.68 -18.93
C TRP A 15 3.27 -10.44 -19.64
N TRP A 16 4.53 -10.47 -20.04
CA TRP A 16 5.18 -9.33 -20.70
C TRP A 16 4.45 -8.92 -21.98
N GLU A 17 4.01 -9.91 -22.75
CA GLU A 17 3.32 -9.75 -24.03
C GLU A 17 1.90 -9.19 -23.89
N ASP A 18 1.33 -9.20 -22.67
CA ASP A 18 -0.01 -8.68 -22.38
C ASP A 18 -0.01 -7.17 -22.04
N LEU A 19 1.18 -6.55 -21.95
CA LEU A 19 1.34 -5.14 -21.60
C LEU A 19 1.32 -4.26 -22.85
N GLU A 20 0.29 -3.43 -22.97
CA GLU A 20 0.14 -2.48 -24.07
C GLU A 20 0.63 -1.08 -23.68
N ILE A 21 1.27 -0.37 -24.62
CA ILE A 21 1.71 1.01 -24.40
C ILE A 21 0.49 1.89 -24.12
N GLY A 22 0.52 2.62 -23.00
CA GLY A 22 -0.56 3.51 -22.59
C GLY A 22 -1.72 2.80 -21.88
N GLN A 23 -1.62 1.50 -21.61
CA GLN A 23 -2.62 0.77 -20.84
C GLN A 23 -2.75 1.33 -19.42
N VAL A 24 -3.99 1.63 -19.01
CA VAL A 24 -4.35 2.08 -17.66
C VAL A 24 -5.16 0.99 -16.97
N ARG A 25 -4.90 0.76 -15.68
CA ARG A 25 -5.69 -0.12 -14.83
C ARG A 25 -6.14 0.63 -13.59
N ASP A 26 -7.44 0.61 -13.34
CA ASP A 26 -8.00 1.06 -12.07
C ASP A 26 -7.86 -0.09 -11.05
N LEU A 27 -7.15 0.17 -9.95
CA LEU A 27 -6.95 -0.78 -8.86
C LEU A 27 -7.95 -0.60 -7.72
N GLY A 28 -8.85 0.38 -7.85
CA GLY A 28 -9.79 0.79 -6.84
C GLY A 28 -9.18 1.70 -5.77
N SER A 29 -9.92 1.88 -4.69
CA SER A 29 -9.56 2.74 -3.56
C SER A 29 -9.72 2.00 -2.25
N VAL A 30 -8.85 2.29 -1.29
CA VAL A 30 -8.97 1.85 0.10
C VAL A 30 -9.07 3.07 1.02
N SER A 31 -9.93 2.99 2.04
CA SER A 31 -10.01 3.98 3.11
C SER A 31 -9.63 3.31 4.42
N PRO A 32 -8.35 3.41 4.85
CA PRO A 32 -7.90 2.74 6.06
C PRO A 32 -8.56 3.36 7.29
N THR A 33 -8.97 2.51 8.23
CA THR A 33 -9.50 2.98 9.51
C THR A 33 -8.37 3.50 10.38
N LYS A 34 -8.71 4.26 11.43
CA LYS A 34 -7.74 4.72 12.44
C LYS A 34 -6.94 3.55 13.04
N GLU A 35 -7.62 2.45 13.33
CA GLU A 35 -7.02 1.26 13.92
C GLU A 35 -6.02 0.61 12.94
N ALA A 36 -6.38 0.53 11.66
CA ALA A 36 -5.49 0.02 10.63
C ALA A 36 -4.24 0.90 10.45
N ILE A 37 -4.42 2.23 10.47
CA ILE A 37 -3.30 3.20 10.41
C ILE A 37 -2.32 2.95 11.56
N ILE A 38 -2.81 2.89 12.79
CA ILE A 38 -1.98 2.70 13.98
C ILE A 38 -1.32 1.31 13.97
N ALA A 39 -2.06 0.27 13.58
CA ALA A 39 -1.54 -1.10 13.53
C ALA A 39 -0.42 -1.27 12.51
N PHE A 40 -0.54 -0.65 11.33
CA PHE A 40 0.51 -0.64 10.32
C PHE A 40 1.73 0.16 10.81
N ALA A 41 1.51 1.38 11.29
CA ALA A 41 2.57 2.25 11.76
C ALA A 41 3.37 1.65 12.92
N SER A 42 2.69 0.99 13.86
CA SER A 42 3.33 0.33 15.00
C SER A 42 4.32 -0.76 14.58
N GLN A 43 4.13 -1.35 13.39
CA GLN A 43 4.99 -2.41 12.86
C GLN A 43 6.08 -1.87 11.94
N PHE A 44 5.75 -0.90 11.09
CA PHE A 44 6.57 -0.55 9.93
C PHE A 44 7.07 0.89 9.90
N ASP A 45 6.38 1.83 10.57
CA ASP A 45 6.72 3.26 10.54
C ASP A 45 6.23 3.98 11.81
N PRO A 46 6.90 3.79 12.97
CA PRO A 46 6.39 4.20 14.28
C PRO A 46 6.66 5.68 14.58
N GLN A 47 6.46 6.57 13.61
CA GLN A 47 6.52 8.00 13.86
C GLN A 47 5.34 8.45 14.73
N PRO A 48 5.53 9.35 15.71
CA PRO A 48 4.48 9.70 16.69
C PRO A 48 3.14 10.12 16.07
N PHE A 49 3.17 10.83 14.94
CA PHE A 49 1.97 11.29 14.22
C PHE A 49 1.23 10.20 13.44
N HIS A 50 1.75 8.97 13.41
CA HIS A 50 1.07 7.78 12.91
C HIS A 50 0.49 6.90 14.03
N LEU A 51 0.88 7.14 15.29
CA LEU A 51 0.56 6.26 16.42
C LEU A 51 -0.55 6.80 17.31
N SER A 52 -0.73 8.11 17.38
CA SER A 52 -1.78 8.72 18.20
C SER A 52 -2.25 10.07 17.69
N GLU A 53 -3.45 10.48 18.13
CA GLU A 53 -3.96 11.81 17.81
C GLU A 53 -3.13 12.90 18.45
N GLU A 54 -2.61 12.66 19.64
CA GLU A 54 -1.77 13.60 20.37
C GLU A 54 -0.45 13.82 19.64
N GLY A 55 0.18 12.74 19.15
CA GLY A 55 1.37 12.82 18.31
C GLY A 55 1.09 13.52 16.99
N GLY A 56 -0.08 13.27 16.40
CA GLY A 56 -0.55 13.95 15.20
C GLY A 56 -0.72 15.46 15.39
N LYS A 57 -1.42 15.88 16.46
CA LYS A 57 -1.65 17.28 16.83
C LYS A 57 -0.34 18.03 17.10
N ALA A 58 0.66 17.37 17.67
CA ALA A 58 1.98 17.94 17.93
C ALA A 58 2.87 18.02 16.68
N SER A 59 2.44 17.47 15.54
CA SER A 59 3.21 17.43 14.30
C SER A 59 2.77 18.51 13.30
N VAL A 60 3.51 18.61 12.19
CA VAL A 60 3.16 19.49 11.06
C VAL A 60 1.83 19.14 10.41
N PHE A 61 1.33 17.92 10.60
CA PHE A 61 0.05 17.49 10.05
C PHE A 61 -1.15 17.96 10.88
N GLY A 62 -0.95 18.32 12.15
CA GLY A 62 -2.01 18.77 13.06
C GLY A 62 -3.06 17.71 13.43
N ALA A 63 -2.93 16.49 12.91
CA ALA A 63 -3.83 15.37 13.14
C ALA A 63 -3.11 14.02 12.94
N LEU A 64 -3.73 12.93 13.39
CA LEU A 64 -3.28 11.58 13.07
C LEU A 64 -3.22 11.42 11.54
N SER A 65 -2.08 11.00 11.03
CA SER A 65 -1.85 10.80 9.60
C SER A 65 -1.50 9.35 9.32
N ALA A 66 -1.91 8.81 8.18
CA ALA A 66 -1.43 7.50 7.73
C ALA A 66 0.02 7.59 7.27
N SER A 67 0.80 6.50 7.44
CA SER A 67 2.11 6.39 6.81
C SER A 67 1.97 6.31 5.30
N GLY A 68 2.86 6.98 4.57
CA GLY A 68 2.94 6.85 3.10
C GLY A 68 3.33 5.45 2.64
N TRP A 69 3.87 4.60 3.52
CA TRP A 69 4.18 3.20 3.22
C TRP A 69 2.96 2.27 3.29
N HIS A 70 1.84 2.76 3.82
CA HIS A 70 0.62 1.97 4.01
C HIS A 70 -0.20 1.82 2.71
N THR A 71 0.14 2.60 1.67
CA THR A 71 -0.57 2.68 0.39
C THR A 71 0.41 2.66 -0.76
#